data_AF-A0A9E2KGI1-F1
#
_entry.id   AF-A0A9E2KGI1-F1
#
_cell.length_a   1.000
_cell.length_b   1.000
_cell.length_c   1.000
_cell.angle_alpha   90.00
_cell.angle_beta   90.00
_cell.angle_gamma   90.00
#
_symmetry.space_group_name_H-M   'P 1'
#
loop_
_entity.id
_entity.type
_entity.pdbx_description
1 polymer ?
#
loop_
_entity_poly.entity_id
_entity_poly.type
_entity_poly.pdbx_seq_one_letter_code
_entity_poly.pdbx_strand_id
1 'polypeptide(L)'
;MESLLSLLTDWGYVGLFLSALLAGSIIPFSSELVMAALVAMGLKPWACVLSASLGNTLGGLTCYGLGRLGRMDWIERYLGVKREKVERMQRFLQGRGALMAFFTFLPFVGEAIAVALGLMRSNLTLTTLSMFAGKLVRYVVMLLALTGVLSSCTPHQSADDRPVVTVSIEPVRYLTEAVAGDRFRVVCLVPKGASPETYDPTPRQLVDWSTSRAWLRTGYLGFELAWADRLKANAPDLPVIDLSEGIDLIRDTLSAGHAVTGEQHGHSHAGGVEPHIWSSARNARQMAVHIAQALTQLDKAGGEAYRQRCDSLCHVIDRTDSVCRALLARSGADRAFLIYHPALSYFARDYGLRQISVEAGGKEPSPAWLKELVDRCRRERVRVIFVQPEFDRRNAELIASQTGIRVVDINPLAYDWPQEMLRVAKTLSGE
;
A
#
# COMPACT_ATOMS: atom_id res chain seq x y z
N MET A 1 16.76 -10.21 -2.85
CA MET A 1 15.74 -11.03 -3.54
C MET A 1 15.59 -10.59 -4.99
N GLU A 2 15.53 -9.27 -5.27
CA GLU A 2 15.51 -8.71 -6.64
C GLU A 2 16.68 -9.16 -7.53
N SER A 3 17.91 -9.17 -7.02
CA SER A 3 19.11 -9.59 -7.78
C SER A 3 19.10 -11.08 -8.19
N LEU A 4 18.42 -11.93 -7.42
CA LEU A 4 18.30 -13.36 -7.71
C LEU A 4 17.16 -13.60 -8.70
N LEU A 5 16.08 -12.84 -8.58
CA LEU A 5 14.93 -12.94 -9.49
C LEU A 5 15.34 -12.46 -10.88
N SER A 6 16.02 -11.32 -11.01
CA SER A 6 16.56 -10.84 -12.29
C SER A 6 17.51 -11.88 -12.93
N LEU A 7 18.47 -12.40 -12.15
CA LEU A 7 19.41 -13.43 -12.60
C LEU A 7 18.71 -14.70 -13.13
N LEU A 8 17.68 -15.18 -12.42
CA LEU A 8 16.91 -16.35 -12.85
C LEU A 8 16.04 -16.06 -14.07
N THR A 9 15.58 -14.84 -14.24
CA THR A 9 14.79 -14.45 -15.41
C THR A 9 15.68 -14.36 -16.67
N ASP A 10 16.92 -13.88 -16.52
CA ASP A 10 17.91 -13.82 -17.60
C ASP A 10 18.28 -15.21 -18.16
N TRP A 11 18.14 -16.25 -17.33
CA TRP A 11 18.43 -17.64 -17.70
C TRP A 11 17.24 -18.37 -18.32
N GLY A 12 16.13 -17.67 -18.57
CA GLY A 12 14.97 -18.18 -19.30
C GLY A 12 14.39 -19.46 -18.69
N TYR A 13 14.12 -20.47 -19.52
CA TYR A 13 13.56 -21.75 -19.06
C TYR A 13 14.44 -22.47 -18.03
N VAL A 14 15.76 -22.32 -18.09
CA VAL A 14 16.69 -22.95 -17.13
C VAL A 14 16.57 -22.28 -15.77
N GLY A 15 16.50 -20.95 -15.74
CA GLY A 15 16.28 -20.22 -14.49
C GLY A 15 14.93 -20.55 -13.86
N LEU A 16 13.87 -20.72 -14.67
CA LEU A 16 12.58 -21.21 -14.18
C LEU A 16 12.64 -22.64 -13.62
N PHE A 17 13.37 -23.55 -14.27
CA PHE A 17 13.57 -24.91 -13.77
C PHE A 17 14.23 -24.89 -12.39
N LEU A 18 15.32 -24.13 -12.24
CA LEU A 18 16.07 -24.03 -10.98
C LEU A 18 15.22 -23.37 -9.89
N SER A 19 14.51 -22.30 -10.23
CA SER A 19 13.56 -21.64 -9.35
C SER A 19 12.49 -22.61 -8.84
N ALA A 20 11.89 -23.38 -9.74
CA ALA A 20 10.85 -24.34 -9.42
C ALA A 20 11.39 -25.55 -8.63
N LEU A 21 12.64 -25.95 -8.88
CA LEU A 21 13.35 -26.96 -8.09
C LEU A 21 13.52 -26.49 -6.65
N LEU A 22 13.98 -25.27 -6.44
CA LEU A 22 14.13 -24.70 -5.10
C LEU A 22 12.78 -24.60 -4.39
N ALA A 23 11.74 -24.13 -5.08
CA ALA A 23 10.38 -24.00 -4.58
C ALA A 23 9.71 -25.34 -4.27
N GLY A 24 9.99 -26.38 -5.07
CA GLY A 24 9.53 -27.74 -4.82
C GLY A 24 10.36 -28.47 -3.78
N SER A 25 11.49 -27.88 -3.39
CA SER A 25 12.35 -28.30 -2.30
C SER A 25 12.04 -27.46 -1.05
N ILE A 26 13.01 -27.43 -0.16
CA ILE A 26 12.96 -26.90 1.19
C ILE A 26 12.90 -25.36 1.24
N ILE A 27 13.27 -24.70 0.14
CA ILE A 27 13.58 -23.27 0.15
C ILE A 27 12.32 -22.50 -0.23
N PRO A 28 11.85 -21.55 0.61
CA PRO A 28 10.70 -20.71 0.27
C PRO A 28 11.09 -19.83 -0.92
N PHE A 29 10.70 -20.26 -2.11
CA PHE A 29 10.98 -19.58 -3.36
C PHE A 29 9.71 -19.56 -4.20
N SER A 30 9.43 -18.44 -4.87
CA SER A 30 8.24 -18.32 -5.72
C SER A 30 8.62 -18.47 -7.19
N SER A 31 8.53 -19.70 -7.69
CA SER A 31 8.69 -20.01 -9.12
C SER A 31 7.57 -19.46 -9.99
N GLU A 32 6.46 -19.07 -9.37
CA GLU A 32 5.31 -18.44 -10.00
C GLU A 32 5.65 -17.06 -10.56
N LEU A 33 6.40 -16.27 -9.79
CA LEU A 33 6.82 -14.91 -10.18
C LEU A 33 7.79 -14.97 -11.38
N VAL A 34 8.74 -15.91 -11.35
CA VAL A 34 9.67 -16.15 -12.47
C VAL A 34 8.91 -16.60 -13.71
N MET A 35 7.94 -17.51 -13.57
CA MET A 35 7.10 -17.94 -14.69
C MET A 35 6.31 -16.78 -15.30
N ALA A 36 5.69 -15.94 -14.46
CA ALA A 36 4.92 -14.79 -14.92
C ALA A 36 5.79 -13.77 -15.66
N ALA A 37 6.98 -13.46 -15.13
CA ALA A 37 7.93 -12.56 -15.77
C ALA A 37 8.39 -13.10 -17.14
N LEU A 38 8.74 -14.38 -17.25
CA LEU A 38 9.16 -14.98 -18.51
C LEU A 38 8.06 -15.01 -19.57
N VAL A 39 6.81 -15.28 -19.17
CA VAL A 39 5.66 -15.21 -20.07
C VAL A 39 5.44 -13.77 -20.55
N ALA A 40 5.55 -12.78 -19.65
CA ALA A 40 5.46 -11.36 -20.02
C ALA A 40 6.60 -10.91 -20.95
N MET A 41 7.79 -11.51 -20.84
CA MET A 41 8.93 -11.31 -21.74
C MET A 41 8.81 -12.05 -23.08
N GLY A 42 7.69 -12.73 -23.34
CA GLY A 42 7.40 -13.37 -24.62
C GLY A 42 7.88 -14.81 -24.79
N LEU A 43 8.32 -15.49 -23.72
CA LEU A 43 8.63 -16.92 -23.79
C LEU A 43 7.37 -17.76 -23.98
N LYS A 44 7.52 -18.94 -24.61
CA LYS A 44 6.41 -19.84 -24.93
C LYS A 44 5.77 -20.38 -23.63
N PRO A 45 4.48 -20.08 -23.36
CA PRO A 45 3.86 -20.43 -22.08
C PRO A 45 3.88 -21.93 -21.75
N TRP A 46 3.66 -22.79 -22.73
CA TRP A 46 3.69 -24.24 -22.54
C TRP A 46 5.08 -24.75 -22.12
N ALA A 47 6.15 -24.13 -22.61
CA ALA A 47 7.52 -24.48 -22.27
C ALA A 47 7.88 -24.01 -20.84
N CYS A 48 7.34 -22.87 -20.42
CA CYS A 48 7.43 -22.41 -19.03
C CYS A 48 6.76 -23.39 -18.06
N VAL A 49 5.53 -23.81 -18.37
CA VAL A 49 4.78 -24.81 -17.58
C VAL A 49 5.55 -26.12 -17.47
N LEU A 50 6.07 -26.63 -18.58
CA LEU A 50 6.85 -27.88 -18.59
C LEU A 50 8.13 -27.76 -17.75
N SER A 51 8.89 -26.67 -17.94
CA SER A 51 10.13 -26.41 -17.21
C SER A 51 9.88 -26.34 -15.70
N ALA A 52 8.89 -25.55 -15.29
CA ALA A 52 8.54 -25.40 -13.88
C ALA A 52 8.03 -26.71 -13.26
N SER A 53 7.25 -27.49 -14.00
CA SER A 53 6.73 -28.79 -13.53
C SER A 53 7.84 -29.81 -13.32
N LEU A 54 8.82 -29.87 -14.23
CA LEU A 54 9.98 -30.75 -14.11
C LEU A 54 10.87 -30.33 -12.94
N GLY A 55 11.19 -29.04 -12.83
CA GLY A 55 11.99 -28.51 -11.73
C GLY A 55 11.34 -28.80 -10.38
N ASN A 56 10.06 -28.44 -10.23
CA ASN A 56 9.34 -28.66 -8.99
C ASN A 56 9.22 -30.16 -8.66
N THR A 57 8.96 -31.02 -9.64
CA THR A 57 8.96 -32.49 -9.44
C THR A 57 10.29 -32.97 -8.88
N LEU A 58 11.40 -32.56 -9.48
CA LEU A 58 12.73 -32.92 -8.99
C LEU A 58 12.95 -32.42 -7.56
N GLY A 59 12.51 -31.19 -7.24
CA GLY A 59 12.52 -30.67 -5.88
C GLY A 59 11.74 -31.55 -4.90
N GLY A 60 10.53 -31.99 -5.26
CA GLY A 60 9.72 -32.87 -4.42
C GLY A 60 10.33 -34.28 -4.24
N LEU A 61 11.09 -34.76 -5.24
CA LEU A 61 11.84 -36.01 -5.12
C LEU A 61 13.00 -35.91 -4.13
N THR A 62 13.54 -34.71 -3.88
CA THR A 62 14.51 -34.51 -2.79
C THR A 62 13.85 -34.77 -1.42
N CYS A 63 12.64 -34.25 -1.20
CA CYS A 63 11.85 -34.48 0.02
C CYS A 63 11.49 -35.97 0.18
N TYR A 64 11.08 -36.63 -0.91
CA TYR A 64 10.86 -38.07 -0.93
C TYR A 64 12.12 -38.86 -0.58
N GLY A 65 13.27 -38.48 -1.15
CA GLY A 65 14.57 -39.08 -0.86
C GLY A 65 14.96 -38.97 0.61
N LEU A 66 14.79 -37.77 1.21
CA LEU A 66 15.01 -37.55 2.64
C LEU A 66 14.10 -38.43 3.51
N GLY A 67 12.82 -38.57 3.14
CA GLY A 67 11.91 -39.51 3.78
C GLY A 67 12.41 -40.95 3.70
N ARG A 68 12.90 -41.38 2.53
CA ARG A 68 13.41 -42.75 2.32
C ARG A 68 14.67 -43.06 3.12
N LEU A 69 15.50 -42.06 3.41
CA LEU A 69 16.67 -42.16 4.28
C LEU A 69 16.30 -42.33 5.76
N GLY A 70 15.06 -41.96 6.16
CA GLY A 70 14.56 -42.16 7.52
C GLY A 70 15.19 -41.27 8.59
N ARG A 71 15.93 -40.23 8.21
CA ARG A 71 16.63 -39.31 9.14
C ARG A 71 15.71 -38.16 9.55
N MET A 72 14.87 -38.40 10.55
CA MET A 72 13.91 -37.39 11.05
C MET A 72 14.58 -36.08 11.50
N ASP A 73 15.78 -36.14 12.07
CA ASP A 73 16.53 -34.95 12.48
C ASP A 73 16.87 -34.03 11.30
N TRP A 74 17.09 -34.60 10.10
CA TRP A 74 17.35 -33.83 8.89
C TRP A 74 16.07 -33.26 8.30
N ILE A 75 14.97 -34.00 8.40
CA ILE A 75 13.65 -33.54 7.98
C ILE A 75 13.22 -32.33 8.82
N GLU A 76 13.37 -32.37 10.14
CA GLU A 76 13.01 -31.21 10.98
C GLU A 76 13.96 -30.02 10.75
N ARG A 77 15.28 -30.27 10.69
CA ARG A 77 16.29 -29.21 10.57
C ARG A 77 16.26 -28.51 9.22
N TYR A 78 16.13 -29.26 8.14
CA TYR A 78 16.15 -28.69 6.80
C TYR A 78 14.73 -28.36 6.34
N LEU A 79 13.78 -29.30 6.35
CA LEU A 79 12.42 -29.07 5.83
C LEU A 79 11.53 -28.22 6.73
N GLY A 80 11.89 -28.01 8.00
CA GLY A 80 11.01 -27.34 8.97
C GLY A 80 9.72 -28.12 9.25
N VAL A 81 9.62 -29.38 8.82
CA VAL A 81 8.44 -30.22 8.98
C VAL A 81 8.57 -31.00 10.28
N LYS A 82 7.83 -30.57 11.32
CA LYS A 82 7.78 -31.25 12.62
C LYS A 82 7.38 -32.72 12.47
N ARG A 83 7.99 -33.59 13.27
CA ARG A 83 7.70 -35.03 13.31
C ARG A 83 6.22 -35.37 13.44
N GLU A 84 5.49 -34.67 14.30
CA GLU A 84 4.04 -34.84 14.50
C GLU A 84 3.24 -34.70 13.20
N LYS A 85 3.66 -33.78 12.31
CA LYS A 85 3.03 -33.52 11.02
C LYS A 85 3.33 -34.64 10.03
N VAL A 86 4.55 -35.17 10.04
CA VAL A 86 4.95 -36.33 9.24
C VAL A 86 4.19 -37.58 9.68
N GLU A 87 4.12 -37.84 10.98
CA GLU A 87 3.41 -39.02 11.54
C GLU A 87 1.90 -38.94 11.29
N ARG A 88 1.30 -37.75 11.39
CA ARG A 88 -0.10 -37.52 11.01
C ARG A 88 -0.31 -37.83 9.52
N MET A 89 0.62 -37.41 8.67
CA MET A 89 0.54 -37.66 7.24
C MET A 89 0.74 -39.13 6.90
N GLN A 90 1.68 -39.83 7.55
CA GLN A 90 1.84 -41.28 7.39
C GLN A 90 0.55 -42.04 7.73
N ARG A 91 -0.10 -41.71 8.86
CA ARG A 91 -1.40 -42.30 9.23
C ARG A 91 -2.48 -42.02 8.19
N PHE A 92 -2.56 -40.79 7.68
CA PHE A 92 -3.51 -40.43 6.63
C PHE A 92 -3.25 -41.16 5.30
N LEU A 93 -1.98 -41.41 4.97
CA LEU A 93 -1.57 -42.04 3.72
C LEU A 93 -1.57 -43.57 3.77
N GLN A 94 -1.74 -44.18 4.95
CA GLN A 94 -1.86 -45.64 5.08
C GLN A 94 -2.99 -46.16 4.17
N GLY A 95 -2.66 -47.12 3.32
CA GLY A 95 -3.58 -47.72 2.35
C GLY A 95 -3.85 -46.89 1.08
N ARG A 96 -3.32 -45.65 0.96
CA ARG A 96 -3.58 -44.76 -0.19
C ARG A 96 -2.49 -44.74 -1.26
N GLY A 97 -1.31 -45.30 -0.95
CA GLY A 97 -0.26 -45.61 -1.92
C GLY A 97 0.43 -44.40 -2.56
N ALA A 98 1.30 -44.69 -3.56
CA ALA A 98 2.12 -43.70 -4.27
C ALA A 98 1.31 -42.65 -5.07
N LEU A 99 0.05 -42.94 -5.40
CA LEU A 99 -0.83 -42.00 -6.12
C LEU A 99 -1.06 -40.71 -5.33
N MET A 100 -0.93 -40.74 -4.01
CA MET A 100 -1.05 -39.54 -3.17
C MET A 100 0.02 -38.49 -3.46
N ALA A 101 1.09 -38.83 -4.18
CA ALA A 101 2.08 -37.86 -4.64
C ALA A 101 1.48 -36.78 -5.55
N PHE A 102 0.30 -37.02 -6.15
CA PHE A 102 -0.46 -36.03 -6.92
C PHE A 102 -0.68 -34.75 -6.12
N PHE A 103 -0.97 -34.85 -4.83
CA PHE A 103 -1.31 -33.68 -3.99
C PHE A 103 -0.09 -32.95 -3.41
N THR A 104 1.12 -33.30 -3.83
CA THR A 104 2.36 -32.66 -3.34
C THR A 104 2.53 -31.21 -3.80
N PHE A 105 1.69 -30.73 -4.71
CA PHE A 105 1.65 -29.34 -5.12
C PHE A 105 0.92 -28.42 -4.11
N LEU A 106 0.21 -28.99 -3.12
CA LEU A 106 -0.56 -28.23 -2.14
C LEU A 106 0.38 -27.52 -1.16
N PRO A 107 0.17 -26.21 -0.91
CA PRO A 107 1.01 -25.45 0.01
C PRO A 107 0.91 -26.02 1.43
N PHE A 108 2.02 -25.94 2.17
CA PHE A 108 2.17 -26.38 3.56
C PHE A 108 2.02 -27.88 3.82
N VAL A 109 1.42 -28.66 2.92
CA VAL A 109 1.13 -30.08 3.14
C VAL A 109 1.93 -30.97 2.19
N GLY A 110 2.28 -30.46 1.02
CA GLY A 110 2.92 -31.23 -0.05
C GLY A 110 4.27 -31.84 0.33
N GLU A 111 5.09 -31.12 1.09
CA GLU A 111 6.40 -31.58 1.54
C GLU A 111 6.26 -32.75 2.52
N ALA A 112 5.29 -32.65 3.44
CA ALA A 112 4.99 -33.71 4.39
C ALA A 112 4.46 -34.98 3.70
N ILE A 113 3.68 -34.84 2.63
CA ILE A 113 3.23 -35.97 1.80
C ILE A 113 4.44 -36.64 1.14
N ALA A 114 5.33 -35.87 0.50
CA ALA A 114 6.51 -36.42 -0.18
C ALA A 114 7.42 -37.17 0.80
N VAL A 115 7.70 -36.57 1.97
CA VAL A 115 8.51 -37.20 3.03
C VAL A 115 7.84 -38.47 3.57
N ALA A 116 6.54 -38.42 3.87
CA ALA A 116 5.81 -39.57 4.39
C ALA A 116 5.78 -40.73 3.39
N LEU A 117 5.57 -40.44 2.10
CA LEU A 117 5.67 -41.43 1.02
C LEU A 117 7.07 -42.05 0.90
N GLY A 118 8.11 -41.26 1.17
CA GLY A 118 9.50 -41.72 1.26
C GLY A 118 9.73 -42.67 2.43
N LEU A 119 9.28 -42.28 3.62
CA LEU A 119 9.36 -43.11 4.83
C LEU A 119 8.61 -44.44 4.68
N MET A 120 7.47 -44.40 3.99
CA MET A 120 6.64 -45.57 3.68
C MET A 120 7.20 -46.41 2.52
N ARG A 121 8.33 -46.01 1.91
CA ARG A 121 8.98 -46.70 0.78
C ARG A 121 8.02 -46.99 -0.37
N SER A 122 7.18 -46.01 -0.71
CA SER A 122 6.25 -46.12 -1.83
C SER A 122 6.98 -46.32 -3.18
N ASN A 123 6.26 -46.77 -4.21
CA ASN A 123 6.87 -47.04 -5.51
C ASN A 123 7.40 -45.74 -6.15
N LEU A 124 8.71 -45.66 -6.42
CA LEU A 124 9.35 -44.45 -6.93
C LEU A 124 8.75 -43.99 -8.26
N THR A 125 8.58 -44.90 -9.22
CA THR A 125 8.07 -44.57 -10.55
C THR A 125 6.66 -43.99 -10.46
N LEU A 126 5.77 -44.64 -9.70
CA LEU A 126 4.40 -44.18 -9.54
C LEU A 126 4.32 -42.87 -8.77
N THR A 127 5.18 -42.69 -7.76
CA THR A 127 5.31 -41.44 -7.00
C THR A 127 5.79 -40.31 -7.90
N THR A 128 6.81 -40.52 -8.74
CA THR A 128 7.33 -39.50 -9.67
C THR A 128 6.29 -39.11 -10.71
N LEU A 129 5.62 -40.07 -11.35
CA LEU A 129 4.61 -39.79 -12.37
C LEU A 129 3.40 -39.06 -11.77
N SER A 130 2.92 -39.51 -10.61
CA SER A 130 1.80 -38.87 -9.93
C SER A 130 2.15 -37.45 -9.45
N MET A 131 3.35 -37.27 -8.89
CA MET A 131 3.88 -35.95 -8.49
C MET A 131 3.99 -35.00 -9.69
N PHE A 132 4.53 -35.47 -10.81
CA PHE A 132 4.64 -34.69 -12.02
C PHE A 132 3.27 -34.27 -12.55
N ALA A 133 2.30 -35.19 -12.60
CA ALA A 133 0.94 -34.88 -13.02
C ALA A 133 0.30 -33.80 -12.16
N GLY A 134 0.42 -33.89 -10.83
CA GLY A 134 -0.10 -32.88 -9.91
C GLY A 134 0.56 -31.50 -10.08
N LYS A 135 1.88 -31.47 -10.25
CA LYS A 135 2.64 -30.23 -10.45
C LYS A 135 2.36 -29.61 -11.81
N LEU A 136 2.19 -30.43 -12.85
CA LEU A 136 1.76 -29.99 -14.17
C LEU A 136 0.39 -29.34 -14.10
N VAL A 137 -0.59 -29.98 -13.44
CA VAL A 137 -1.93 -29.39 -13.24
C VAL A 137 -1.83 -28.06 -12.49
N ARG A 138 -1.03 -27.96 -11.42
CA ARG A 138 -0.80 -26.70 -10.72
C ARG A 138 -0.32 -25.61 -11.68
N TYR A 139 0.78 -25.83 -12.41
CA TYR A 139 1.33 -24.79 -13.29
C TYR A 139 0.42 -24.45 -14.47
N VAL A 140 -0.35 -25.41 -15.00
CA VAL A 140 -1.40 -25.14 -15.99
C VAL A 140 -2.48 -24.23 -15.40
N VAL A 141 -3.01 -24.54 -14.22
CA VAL A 141 -4.01 -23.70 -13.53
C VAL A 141 -3.46 -22.30 -13.29
N MET A 142 -2.21 -22.18 -12.87
CA MET A 142 -1.57 -20.88 -12.66
C MET A 142 -1.37 -20.09 -13.96
N LEU A 143 -0.99 -20.75 -15.05
CA LEU A 143 -0.90 -20.11 -16.36
C LEU A 143 -2.28 -19.66 -16.86
N LEU A 144 -3.32 -20.48 -16.68
CA LEU A 144 -4.68 -20.12 -17.06
C LEU A 144 -5.23 -18.96 -16.19
N ALA A 145 -4.84 -18.88 -14.92
CA ALA A 145 -5.13 -17.73 -14.06
C ALA A 145 -4.38 -16.47 -14.54
N LEU A 146 -3.10 -16.60 -14.93
CA LEU A 146 -2.29 -15.51 -15.47
C LEU A 146 -2.83 -14.97 -16.81
N THR A 147 -3.40 -15.84 -17.64
CA THR A 147 -3.95 -15.51 -18.97
C THR A 147 -5.46 -15.21 -18.95
N GLY A 148 -6.10 -15.21 -17.77
CA GLY A 148 -7.52 -14.88 -17.60
C GLY A 148 -8.51 -15.95 -18.09
N VAL A 149 -8.05 -17.14 -18.49
CA VAL A 149 -8.89 -18.21 -19.08
C VAL A 149 -9.77 -18.89 -18.01
N LEU A 150 -9.38 -18.87 -16.73
CA LEU A 150 -10.19 -19.38 -15.62
C LEU A 150 -11.28 -18.41 -15.13
N SER A 151 -11.45 -17.24 -15.76
CA SER A 151 -12.44 -16.24 -15.36
C SER A 151 -13.87 -16.52 -15.86
N SER A 152 -14.12 -17.66 -16.52
CA SER A 152 -15.48 -18.08 -16.88
C SER A 152 -16.17 -18.79 -15.72
N CYS A 153 -16.88 -17.99 -14.91
CA CYS A 153 -17.89 -18.30 -13.89
C CYS A 153 -17.66 -17.48 -12.60
N THR A 154 -17.44 -16.18 -12.76
CA THR A 154 -17.89 -15.21 -11.77
C THR A 154 -19.08 -14.46 -12.38
N PRO A 155 -20.14 -14.13 -11.62
CA PRO A 155 -21.18 -13.26 -12.13
C PRO A 155 -20.49 -12.02 -12.65
N HIS A 156 -20.72 -11.71 -13.93
CA HIS A 156 -20.20 -10.54 -14.59
C HIS A 156 -20.76 -9.32 -13.85
N GLN A 157 -20.03 -8.83 -12.82
CA GLN A 157 -20.03 -7.40 -12.58
C GLN A 157 -19.49 -6.84 -13.88
N SER A 158 -20.39 -6.24 -14.66
CA SER A 158 -20.05 -5.51 -15.88
C SER A 158 -18.73 -4.81 -15.66
N ALA A 159 -17.72 -5.21 -16.44
CA ALA A 159 -16.42 -4.57 -16.39
C ALA A 159 -16.67 -3.07 -16.50
N ASP A 160 -16.22 -2.33 -15.50
CA ASP A 160 -16.33 -0.89 -15.51
C ASP A 160 -15.39 -0.36 -16.60
N ASP A 161 -15.94 -0.20 -17.80
CA ASP A 161 -15.23 0.22 -19.02
C ASP A 161 -14.82 1.71 -18.99
N ARG A 162 -15.10 2.43 -17.89
CA ARG A 162 -14.73 3.82 -17.74
C ARG A 162 -13.20 3.99 -17.77
N PRO A 163 -12.68 5.01 -18.45
CA PRO A 163 -11.27 5.35 -18.38
C PRO A 163 -10.84 5.59 -16.92
N VAL A 164 -9.64 5.14 -16.57
CA VAL A 164 -9.12 5.22 -15.21
C VAL A 164 -8.31 6.50 -15.02
N VAL A 165 -8.51 7.20 -13.92
CA VAL A 165 -7.65 8.27 -13.44
C VAL A 165 -7.09 7.85 -12.09
N THR A 166 -5.77 7.86 -11.94
CA THR A 166 -5.14 7.55 -10.65
C THR A 166 -4.89 8.82 -9.87
N VAL A 167 -5.13 8.78 -8.57
CA VAL A 167 -4.80 9.84 -7.61
C VAL A 167 -3.87 9.28 -6.55
N SER A 168 -3.12 10.17 -5.91
CA SER A 168 -2.16 9.76 -4.87
C SER A 168 -2.81 9.28 -3.57
N ILE A 169 -3.80 10.03 -3.06
CA ILE A 169 -4.38 9.83 -1.72
C ILE A 169 -5.91 9.94 -1.75
N GLU A 170 -6.57 9.37 -0.74
CA GLU A 170 -8.03 9.27 -0.64
C GLU A 170 -8.78 10.62 -0.62
N PRO A 171 -8.29 11.70 0.06
CA PRO A 171 -8.92 13.02 -0.04
C PRO A 171 -8.93 13.56 -1.47
N VAL A 172 -7.86 13.33 -2.23
CA VAL A 172 -7.80 13.69 -3.66
C VAL A 172 -8.76 12.82 -4.47
N ARG A 173 -8.96 11.54 -4.09
CA ARG A 173 -9.97 10.69 -4.71
C ARG A 173 -11.36 11.29 -4.55
N TYR A 174 -11.72 11.72 -3.35
CA TYR A 174 -13.01 12.37 -3.09
C TYR A 174 -13.25 13.59 -3.97
N LEU A 175 -12.27 14.52 -4.01
CA LEU A 175 -12.37 15.71 -4.85
C LEU A 175 -12.48 15.32 -6.34
N THR A 176 -11.72 14.32 -6.77
CA THR A 176 -11.70 13.88 -8.17
C THR A 176 -12.99 13.17 -8.56
N GLU A 177 -13.52 12.27 -7.73
CA GLU A 177 -14.80 11.56 -7.99
C GLU A 177 -15.98 12.54 -8.03
N ALA A 178 -15.99 13.53 -7.13
CA ALA A 178 -17.03 14.55 -7.12
C ALA A 178 -17.08 15.34 -8.44
N VAL A 179 -15.92 15.65 -9.04
CA VAL A 179 -15.84 16.35 -10.33
C VAL A 179 -16.04 15.40 -11.52
N ALA A 180 -15.43 14.21 -11.49
CA ALA A 180 -15.44 13.26 -12.59
C ALA A 180 -16.83 12.64 -12.86
N GLY A 181 -17.62 12.43 -11.81
CA GLY A 181 -18.88 11.69 -11.90
C GLY A 181 -18.69 10.32 -12.54
N ASP A 182 -19.63 9.91 -13.40
CA ASP A 182 -19.59 8.59 -14.03
C ASP A 182 -18.73 8.51 -15.30
N ARG A 183 -17.90 9.53 -15.58
CA ARG A 183 -17.09 9.57 -16.81
C ARG A 183 -15.71 8.94 -16.65
N PHE A 184 -15.19 8.90 -15.43
CA PHE A 184 -13.92 8.25 -15.11
C PHE A 184 -14.09 7.36 -13.88
N ARG A 185 -13.32 6.27 -13.85
CA ARG A 185 -13.08 5.50 -12.63
C ARG A 185 -11.87 6.09 -11.93
N VAL A 186 -12.01 6.55 -10.69
CA VAL A 186 -10.89 7.13 -9.94
C VAL A 186 -10.31 6.09 -8.99
N VAL A 187 -9.00 5.85 -9.07
CA VAL A 187 -8.30 4.87 -8.24
C VAL A 187 -7.26 5.57 -7.38
N CYS A 188 -7.16 5.21 -6.10
CA CYS A 188 -6.16 5.75 -5.19
C CYS A 188 -4.92 4.84 -5.13
N LEU A 189 -3.73 5.42 -5.28
CA LEU A 189 -2.48 4.68 -5.26
C LEU A 189 -2.10 4.25 -3.83
N VAL A 190 -2.16 5.18 -2.86
CA VAL A 190 -1.93 4.86 -1.44
C VAL A 190 -3.22 4.23 -0.86
N PRO A 191 -3.20 2.96 -0.43
CA PRO A 191 -4.38 2.31 0.11
C PRO A 191 -4.74 2.85 1.50
N LYS A 192 -6.00 2.67 1.90
CA LYS A 192 -6.48 3.07 3.24
C LYS A 192 -5.62 2.45 4.34
N GLY A 193 -5.17 3.29 5.27
CA GLY A 193 -4.33 2.89 6.42
C GLY A 193 -2.83 2.79 6.12
N ALA A 194 -2.39 3.03 4.88
CA ALA A 194 -0.97 3.18 4.57
C ALA A 194 -0.56 4.66 4.66
N SER A 195 0.68 4.91 5.11
CA SER A 195 1.24 6.26 5.18
C SER A 195 1.83 6.69 3.84
N PRO A 196 1.44 7.84 3.27
CA PRO A 196 2.02 8.37 2.04
C PRO A 196 3.49 8.84 2.21
N GLU A 197 4.00 8.96 3.43
CA GLU A 197 5.39 9.37 3.66
C GLU A 197 6.39 8.23 3.42
N THR A 198 5.95 6.98 3.60
CA THR A 198 6.80 5.78 3.48
C THR A 198 6.27 4.78 2.45
N TYR A 199 5.22 5.14 1.72
CA TYR A 199 4.54 4.23 0.81
C TYR A 199 5.43 3.77 -0.34
N ASP A 200 5.37 2.47 -0.62
CA ASP A 200 6.04 1.82 -1.75
C ASP A 200 4.98 1.08 -2.61
N PRO A 201 4.69 1.56 -3.83
CA PRO A 201 3.72 0.93 -4.72
C PRO A 201 4.11 -0.51 -5.10
N THR A 202 3.15 -1.43 -5.07
CA THR A 202 3.39 -2.81 -5.52
C THR A 202 3.60 -2.89 -7.03
N PRO A 203 4.31 -3.91 -7.56
CA PRO A 203 4.46 -4.10 -9.01
C PRO A 203 3.13 -4.13 -9.77
N ARG A 204 2.08 -4.72 -9.17
CA ARG A 204 0.74 -4.73 -9.76
C ARG A 204 0.17 -3.31 -9.89
N GLN A 205 0.32 -2.48 -8.86
CA GLN A 205 -0.14 -1.10 -8.92
C GLN A 205 0.64 -0.28 -9.94
N LEU A 206 1.93 -0.55 -10.15
CA LEU A 206 2.71 0.11 -11.21
C LEU A 206 2.19 -0.24 -12.61
N VAL A 207 1.79 -1.49 -12.82
CA VAL A 207 1.13 -1.92 -14.08
C VAL A 207 -0.24 -1.29 -14.23
N ASP A 208 -1.09 -1.32 -13.19
CA ASP A 208 -2.42 -0.73 -13.25
C ASP A 208 -2.33 0.79 -13.48
N TRP A 209 -1.38 1.46 -12.83
CA TRP A 209 -1.10 2.88 -12.96
C TRP A 209 -0.65 3.27 -14.37
N SER A 210 0.23 2.48 -15.01
CA SER A 210 0.69 2.77 -16.38
C SER A 210 -0.43 2.70 -17.44
N THR A 211 -1.54 2.03 -17.12
CA THR A 211 -2.75 1.98 -17.98
C THR A 211 -3.72 3.13 -17.74
N SER A 212 -3.47 4.00 -16.74
CA SER A 212 -4.35 5.13 -16.44
C SER A 212 -4.29 6.22 -17.52
N ARG A 213 -5.34 7.03 -17.61
CA ARG A 213 -5.38 8.21 -18.49
C ARG A 213 -4.58 9.38 -17.97
N ALA A 214 -4.42 9.47 -16.65
CA ALA A 214 -3.60 10.45 -15.99
C ALA A 214 -3.35 10.08 -14.52
N TRP A 215 -2.33 10.72 -13.95
CA TRP A 215 -2.06 10.72 -12.52
C TRP A 215 -2.20 12.13 -11.95
N LEU A 216 -3.07 12.30 -10.95
CA LEU A 216 -3.23 13.54 -10.21
C LEU A 216 -2.52 13.41 -8.86
N ARG A 217 -1.55 14.29 -8.63
CA ARG A 217 -0.67 14.26 -7.46
C ARG A 217 -0.79 15.55 -6.65
N THR A 218 -0.39 15.50 -5.38
CA THR A 218 -0.33 16.67 -4.51
C THR A 218 0.98 17.45 -4.62
N GLY A 219 2.01 16.88 -5.26
CA GLY A 219 3.27 17.53 -5.61
C GLY A 219 4.44 17.15 -4.71
N TYR A 220 4.26 17.22 -3.38
CA TYR A 220 5.36 17.20 -2.41
C TYR A 220 5.31 16.05 -1.39
N LEU A 221 4.39 15.09 -1.53
CA LEU A 221 4.39 13.93 -0.63
C LEU A 221 5.66 13.09 -0.81
N GLY A 222 6.16 12.50 0.28
CA GLY A 222 7.39 11.70 0.29
C GLY A 222 7.40 10.63 -0.80
N PHE A 223 6.33 9.83 -0.92
CA PHE A 223 6.27 8.82 -1.97
C PHE A 223 6.20 9.41 -3.39
N GLU A 224 5.50 10.53 -3.59
CA GLU A 224 5.36 11.15 -4.93
C GLU A 224 6.72 11.60 -5.44
N LEU A 225 7.54 12.18 -4.57
CA LEU A 225 8.90 12.62 -4.87
C LEU A 225 9.85 11.44 -5.05
N ALA A 226 9.80 10.44 -4.15
CA ALA A 226 10.66 9.26 -4.21
C ALA A 226 10.42 8.42 -5.48
N TRP A 227 9.18 8.41 -5.96
CA TRP A 227 8.78 7.60 -7.10
C TRP A 227 8.69 8.36 -8.43
N ALA A 228 8.70 9.70 -8.44
CA ALA A 228 8.50 10.51 -9.65
C ALA A 228 9.34 10.04 -10.85
N ASP A 229 10.65 9.85 -10.68
CA ASP A 229 11.55 9.47 -11.78
C ASP A 229 11.29 8.05 -12.27
N ARG A 230 11.07 7.10 -11.35
CA ARG A 230 10.78 5.68 -11.70
C ARG A 230 9.44 5.56 -12.41
N LEU A 231 8.45 6.30 -11.92
CA LEU A 231 7.11 6.39 -12.48
C LEU A 231 7.18 6.95 -13.91
N LYS A 232 7.87 8.07 -14.10
CA LYS A 232 8.08 8.67 -15.42
C LYS A 232 8.84 7.75 -16.39
N ALA A 233 9.83 6.99 -15.90
CA ALA A 233 10.56 6.04 -16.73
C ALA A 233 9.70 4.86 -17.20
N ASN A 234 8.76 4.39 -16.37
CA ASN A 234 7.89 3.26 -16.69
C ASN A 234 6.65 3.64 -17.53
N ALA A 235 6.19 4.89 -17.43
CA ALA A 235 5.02 5.39 -18.17
C ALA A 235 5.27 6.83 -18.67
N PRO A 236 6.17 7.03 -19.67
CA PRO A 236 6.60 8.36 -20.10
C PRO A 236 5.49 9.21 -20.72
N ASP A 237 4.48 8.55 -21.31
CA ASP A 237 3.34 9.21 -21.96
C ASP A 237 2.17 9.50 -20.99
N LEU A 238 2.26 9.05 -19.73
CA LEU A 238 1.21 9.27 -18.75
C LEU A 238 1.19 10.74 -18.32
N PRO A 239 0.08 11.49 -18.55
CA PRO A 239 -0.05 12.84 -18.06
C PRO A 239 0.00 12.89 -16.53
N VAL A 240 0.89 13.71 -15.99
CA VAL A 240 0.99 13.99 -14.55
C VAL A 240 0.46 15.39 -14.29
N ILE A 241 -0.61 15.49 -13.50
CA ILE A 241 -1.23 16.75 -13.11
C ILE A 241 -0.85 17.05 -11.67
N ASP A 242 -0.15 18.16 -11.46
CA ASP A 242 0.26 18.62 -10.14
C ASP A 242 -0.79 19.57 -9.55
N LEU A 243 -1.50 19.10 -8.53
CA LEU A 243 -2.55 19.86 -7.89
C LEU A 243 -2.01 20.96 -6.96
N SER A 244 -0.70 21.01 -6.72
CA SER A 244 -0.05 22.08 -5.95
C SER A 244 0.23 23.36 -6.75
N GLU A 245 0.10 23.33 -8.07
CA GLU A 245 0.35 24.51 -8.90
C GLU A 245 -0.52 25.69 -8.45
N GLY A 246 0.09 26.86 -8.24
CA GLY A 246 -0.64 28.06 -7.80
C GLY A 246 -1.11 28.07 -6.34
N ILE A 247 -0.89 27.00 -5.56
CA ILE A 247 -1.12 27.01 -4.12
C ILE A 247 -0.02 27.81 -3.42
N ASP A 248 -0.42 28.64 -2.47
CA ASP A 248 0.50 29.31 -1.56
C ASP A 248 1.05 28.30 -0.54
N LEU A 249 2.21 27.72 -0.86
CA LEU A 249 2.83 26.62 -0.13
C LEU A 249 3.48 27.09 1.18
N ILE A 250 3.24 26.35 2.27
CA ILE A 250 4.00 26.50 3.51
C ILE A 250 5.39 25.87 3.29
N ARG A 251 6.44 26.64 3.56
CA ARG A 251 7.84 26.21 3.42
C ARG A 251 8.53 26.24 4.77
N ASP A 252 9.45 25.31 4.99
CA ASP A 252 10.26 25.31 6.20
C ASP A 252 11.16 26.55 6.22
N THR A 253 11.04 27.35 7.28
CA THR A 253 11.80 28.60 7.47
C THR A 253 13.31 28.41 7.65
N LEU A 254 13.83 27.18 7.60
CA LEU A 254 15.25 26.87 7.74
C LEU A 254 16.09 27.23 6.48
N SER A 255 15.45 27.57 5.35
CA SER A 255 16.16 27.97 4.13
C SER A 255 16.29 29.49 3.91
N ALA A 256 15.79 30.33 4.83
CA ALA A 256 15.82 31.78 4.70
C ALA A 256 16.47 32.46 5.92
N GLY A 257 17.79 32.36 6.04
CA GLY A 257 18.70 33.44 6.44
C GLY A 257 18.41 34.35 7.65
N HIS A 258 17.54 34.03 8.61
CA HIS A 258 17.35 34.84 9.81
C HIS A 258 17.25 34.00 11.08
N ALA A 259 18.24 34.20 11.96
CA ALA A 259 18.31 33.66 13.30
C ALA A 259 17.10 34.11 14.13
N VAL A 260 16.17 33.19 14.38
CA VAL A 260 15.22 33.29 15.49
C VAL A 260 15.80 32.44 16.62
N THR A 261 16.16 33.11 17.71
CA THR A 261 16.66 32.50 18.94
C THR A 261 15.56 31.67 19.59
N GLY A 262 15.72 30.36 19.53
CA GLY A 262 14.83 29.37 20.14
C GLY A 262 14.84 28.12 19.28
N GLU A 263 15.46 27.04 19.80
CA GLU A 263 15.54 25.74 19.15
C GLU A 263 14.13 25.20 18.84
N GLN A 264 13.57 25.57 17.67
CA GLN A 264 12.42 24.89 17.12
C GLN A 264 12.94 23.65 16.42
N HIS A 265 12.64 22.48 16.97
CA HIS A 265 12.79 21.19 16.28
C HIS A 265 11.93 21.18 15.02
N GLY A 266 12.46 21.72 13.92
CA GLY A 266 11.78 21.80 12.63
C GLY A 266 11.55 20.40 12.06
N HIS A 267 10.32 20.14 11.63
CA HIS A 267 10.01 18.98 10.79
C HIS A 267 10.46 19.32 9.39
N SER A 268 11.32 18.50 8.81
CA SER A 268 11.77 18.69 7.43
C SER A 268 11.02 17.68 6.55
N HIS A 269 10.14 18.19 5.71
CA HIS A 269 9.54 17.38 4.64
C HIS A 269 10.49 17.30 3.45
N ALA A 270 10.33 16.28 2.61
CA ALA A 270 11.08 16.17 1.37
C ALA A 270 10.89 17.44 0.52
N GLY A 271 11.98 18.16 0.24
CA GLY A 271 11.95 19.43 -0.50
C GLY A 271 11.65 20.68 0.34
N GLY A 272 11.53 20.58 1.67
CA GLY A 272 11.30 21.72 2.57
C GLY A 272 9.93 22.38 2.39
N VAL A 273 8.96 21.64 1.85
CA VAL A 273 7.58 22.07 1.60
C VAL A 273 6.65 21.17 2.38
N GLU A 274 5.72 21.78 3.11
CA GLU A 274 4.63 21.10 3.79
C GLU A 274 3.65 20.51 2.76
N PRO A 275 3.54 19.16 2.64
CA PRO A 275 2.82 18.53 1.55
C PRO A 275 1.31 18.38 1.79
N HIS A 276 0.82 18.63 3.01
CA HIS A 276 -0.57 18.37 3.41
C HIS A 276 -1.59 19.40 2.90
N ILE A 277 -1.47 19.81 1.63
CA ILE A 277 -2.20 20.92 1.00
C ILE A 277 -3.73 20.74 1.05
N TRP A 278 -4.22 19.50 1.06
CA TRP A 278 -5.65 19.19 1.08
C TRP A 278 -6.30 19.54 2.42
N SER A 279 -5.54 19.73 3.51
CA SER A 279 -6.09 20.10 4.82
C SER A 279 -6.65 21.53 4.87
N SER A 280 -6.51 22.31 3.80
CA SER A 280 -7.09 23.65 3.66
C SER A 280 -8.28 23.65 2.71
N ALA A 281 -9.40 24.26 3.13
CA ALA A 281 -10.56 24.45 2.26
C ALA A 281 -10.25 25.37 1.07
N ARG A 282 -9.45 26.43 1.29
CA ARG A 282 -8.98 27.32 0.22
C ARG A 282 -8.17 26.56 -0.84
N ASN A 283 -7.25 25.71 -0.40
CA ASN A 283 -6.45 24.87 -1.28
C ASN A 283 -7.30 23.81 -1.97
N ALA A 284 -8.18 23.12 -1.24
CA ALA A 284 -9.10 22.12 -1.81
C ALA A 284 -9.98 22.71 -2.94
N ARG A 285 -10.40 23.97 -2.81
CA ARG A 285 -11.11 24.70 -3.89
C ARG A 285 -10.23 24.89 -5.13
N GLN A 286 -8.96 25.25 -4.97
CA GLN A 286 -8.02 25.36 -6.10
C GLN A 286 -7.76 24.00 -6.74
N MET A 287 -7.56 22.96 -5.93
CA MET A 287 -7.41 21.57 -6.39
C MET A 287 -8.63 21.12 -7.21
N ALA A 288 -9.85 21.43 -6.77
CA ALA A 288 -11.08 21.12 -7.51
C ALA A 288 -11.11 21.77 -8.91
N VAL A 289 -10.65 23.02 -9.02
CA VAL A 289 -10.53 23.72 -10.31
C VAL A 289 -9.49 23.05 -11.21
N HIS A 290 -8.32 22.71 -10.68
CA HIS A 290 -7.28 22.01 -11.46
C HIS A 290 -7.75 20.62 -11.91
N ILE A 291 -8.48 19.89 -11.06
CA ILE A 291 -9.13 18.62 -11.41
C ILE A 291 -10.08 18.83 -12.59
N ALA A 292 -10.99 19.81 -12.53
CA ALA A 292 -11.95 20.06 -13.60
C ALA A 292 -11.27 20.42 -14.92
N GLN A 293 -10.20 21.22 -14.86
CA GLN A 293 -9.39 21.57 -16.03
C GLN A 293 -8.70 20.34 -16.62
N ALA A 294 -8.06 19.53 -15.78
CA ALA A 294 -7.39 18.30 -16.21
C ALA A 294 -8.38 17.30 -16.84
N LEU A 295 -9.51 17.05 -16.20
CA LEU A 295 -10.53 16.15 -16.74
C LEU A 295 -11.12 16.67 -18.06
N THR A 296 -11.28 18.00 -18.22
CA THR A 296 -11.71 18.61 -19.49
C THR A 296 -10.66 18.43 -20.60
N GLN A 297 -9.37 18.46 -20.26
CA GLN A 297 -8.30 18.20 -21.23
C GLN A 297 -8.28 16.73 -21.67
N LEU A 298 -8.53 15.80 -20.75
CA LEU A 298 -8.58 14.36 -21.01
C LEU A 298 -9.87 13.95 -21.77
N ASP A 299 -10.98 14.62 -21.50
CA ASP A 299 -12.28 14.40 -22.14
C ASP A 299 -12.99 15.73 -22.43
N LYS A 300 -12.75 16.27 -23.62
CA LYS A 300 -13.33 17.55 -24.06
C LYS A 300 -14.86 17.56 -24.08
N ALA A 301 -15.49 16.40 -24.35
CA ALA A 301 -16.94 16.31 -24.41
C ALA A 301 -17.60 16.44 -23.03
N GLY A 302 -16.87 16.11 -21.95
CA GLY A 302 -17.34 16.24 -20.57
C GLY A 302 -17.19 17.64 -19.95
N GLY A 303 -16.58 18.60 -20.66
CA GLY A 303 -16.12 19.87 -20.08
C GLY A 303 -17.18 20.69 -19.33
N GLU A 304 -18.41 20.78 -19.86
CA GLU A 304 -19.50 21.48 -19.17
C GLU A 304 -19.93 20.74 -17.89
N ALA A 305 -20.01 19.41 -17.94
CA ALA A 305 -20.36 18.60 -16.78
C ALA A 305 -19.30 18.70 -15.67
N TYR A 306 -18.00 18.69 -16.02
CA TYR A 306 -16.92 18.87 -15.04
C TYR A 306 -16.98 20.24 -14.38
N ARG A 307 -17.31 21.30 -15.14
CA ARG A 307 -17.49 22.65 -14.59
C ARG A 307 -18.64 22.72 -13.60
N GLN A 308 -19.82 22.24 -13.97
CA GLN A 308 -21.01 22.24 -13.08
C GLN A 308 -20.78 21.41 -11.80
N ARG A 309 -20.09 20.27 -11.91
CA ARG A 309 -19.71 19.43 -10.77
C ARG A 309 -18.64 20.11 -9.90
N CYS A 310 -17.67 20.78 -10.51
CA CYS A 310 -16.70 21.60 -9.79
C CYS A 310 -17.39 22.72 -9.00
N ASP A 311 -18.36 23.42 -9.59
CA ASP A 311 -19.13 24.46 -8.89
C ASP A 311 -19.90 23.88 -7.69
N SER A 312 -20.52 22.71 -7.89
CA SER A 312 -21.22 21.98 -6.82
C SER A 312 -20.27 21.57 -5.68
N LEU A 313 -19.08 21.06 -6.02
CA LEU A 313 -18.05 20.71 -5.04
C LEU A 313 -17.51 21.94 -4.31
N CYS A 314 -17.28 23.05 -5.02
CA CYS A 314 -16.88 24.32 -4.43
C CYS A 314 -17.91 24.79 -3.38
N HIS A 315 -19.21 24.67 -3.64
CA HIS A 315 -20.24 24.98 -2.64
C HIS A 315 -20.16 24.10 -1.39
N VAL A 316 -19.83 22.82 -1.52
CA VAL A 316 -19.60 21.92 -0.38
C VAL A 316 -18.37 22.35 0.42
N ILE A 317 -17.29 22.70 -0.26
CA ILE A 317 -16.04 23.19 0.35
C ILE A 317 -16.28 24.52 1.08
N ASP A 318 -16.93 25.48 0.43
CA ASP A 318 -17.22 26.81 0.99
C ASP A 318 -18.16 26.71 2.21
N ARG A 319 -19.14 25.80 2.18
CA ARG A 319 -19.98 25.50 3.34
C ARG A 319 -19.17 24.91 4.48
N THR A 320 -18.28 23.97 4.18
CA THR A 320 -17.39 23.33 5.17
C THR A 320 -16.50 24.37 5.84
N ASP A 321 -15.84 25.22 5.04
CA ASP A 321 -15.03 26.34 5.54
C ASP A 321 -15.84 27.28 6.44
N SER A 322 -17.03 27.69 6.00
CA SER A 322 -17.90 28.58 6.75
C SER A 322 -18.28 28.01 8.13
N VAL A 323 -18.61 26.71 8.19
CA VAL A 323 -18.93 26.03 9.46
C VAL A 323 -17.68 25.91 10.34
N CYS A 324 -16.52 25.54 9.78
CA CYS A 324 -15.26 25.51 10.52
C CYS A 324 -14.92 26.88 11.12
N ARG A 325 -15.02 27.96 10.34
CA ARG A 325 -14.81 29.34 10.82
C ARG A 325 -15.78 29.69 11.95
N ALA A 326 -17.06 29.38 11.80
CA ALA A 326 -18.06 29.67 12.81
C ALA A 326 -17.78 28.94 14.13
N LEU A 327 -17.44 27.64 14.08
CA LEU A 327 -17.09 26.84 15.25
C LEU A 327 -15.82 27.36 15.94
N LEU A 328 -14.78 27.66 15.17
CA LEU A 328 -13.49 28.11 15.67
C LEU A 328 -13.48 29.59 16.06
N ALA A 329 -14.50 30.38 15.70
CA ALA A 329 -14.66 31.76 16.17
C ALA A 329 -15.30 31.87 17.57
N ARG A 330 -15.87 30.78 18.11
CA ARG A 330 -16.58 30.79 19.40
C ARG A 330 -15.64 31.11 20.55
N SER A 331 -16.15 31.87 21.52
CA SER A 331 -15.50 32.09 22.80
C SER A 331 -15.25 30.75 23.49
N GLY A 332 -13.98 30.44 23.77
CA GLY A 332 -13.56 29.19 24.38
C GLY A 332 -12.97 28.16 23.41
N ALA A 333 -13.12 28.32 22.09
CA ALA A 333 -12.47 27.42 21.12
C ALA A 333 -10.94 27.46 21.24
N ASP A 334 -10.32 26.28 21.11
CA ASP A 334 -8.87 26.11 21.20
C ASP A 334 -8.14 27.00 20.18
N ARG A 335 -7.01 27.57 20.61
CA ARG A 335 -6.09 28.35 19.75
C ARG A 335 -4.86 27.54 19.34
N ALA A 336 -4.60 26.45 20.04
CA ALA A 336 -3.47 25.56 19.81
C ALA A 336 -3.91 24.12 20.03
N PHE A 337 -3.33 23.20 19.27
CA PHE A 337 -3.58 21.76 19.41
C PHE A 337 -2.29 20.98 19.21
N LEU A 338 -2.22 19.84 19.89
CA LEU A 338 -1.19 18.85 19.61
C LEU A 338 -1.67 17.91 18.50
N ILE A 339 -0.77 17.45 17.66
CA ILE A 339 -1.02 16.39 16.67
C ILE A 339 0.19 15.46 16.64
N TYR A 340 0.00 14.17 16.38
CA TYR A 340 1.13 13.25 16.31
C TYR A 340 2.08 13.65 15.19
N HIS A 341 1.62 13.57 13.94
CA HIS A 341 2.33 14.00 12.73
C HIS A 341 1.72 15.29 12.17
N PRO A 342 2.48 16.26 11.63
CA PRO A 342 2.00 17.62 11.33
C PRO A 342 1.06 17.77 10.10
N ALA A 343 0.08 16.89 9.92
CA ALA A 343 -0.79 16.84 8.73
C ALA A 343 -1.88 17.93 8.62
N LEU A 344 -1.97 18.88 9.56
CA LEU A 344 -3.00 19.93 9.61
C LEU A 344 -2.41 21.34 9.52
N SER A 345 -1.19 21.50 9.01
CA SER A 345 -0.51 22.80 8.94
C SER A 345 -1.28 23.86 8.15
N TYR A 346 -1.88 23.48 7.00
CA TYR A 346 -2.69 24.42 6.21
C TYR A 346 -4.05 24.72 6.86
N PHE A 347 -4.66 23.73 7.52
CA PHE A 347 -5.85 23.96 8.35
C PHE A 347 -5.53 24.99 9.44
N ALA A 348 -4.42 24.79 10.17
CA ALA A 348 -4.00 25.68 11.24
C ALA A 348 -3.75 27.11 10.74
N ARG A 349 -3.07 27.26 9.58
CA ARG A 349 -2.87 28.56 8.92
C ARG A 349 -4.20 29.26 8.63
N ASP A 350 -5.15 28.57 8.00
CA ASP A 350 -6.37 29.18 7.46
C ASP A 350 -7.38 29.60 8.54
N TYR A 351 -7.31 28.98 9.73
CA TYR A 351 -8.17 29.27 10.88
C TYR A 351 -7.45 29.97 12.04
N GLY A 352 -6.18 30.36 11.87
CA GLY A 352 -5.43 31.09 12.90
C GLY A 352 -5.13 30.27 14.15
N LEU A 353 -4.84 28.97 13.97
CA LEU A 353 -4.49 28.04 15.04
C LEU A 353 -2.99 27.78 15.07
N ARG A 354 -2.48 27.37 16.23
CA ARG A 354 -1.11 26.88 16.40
C ARG A 354 -1.11 25.35 16.44
N GLN A 355 -0.57 24.74 15.39
CA GLN A 355 -0.24 23.31 15.40
C GLN A 355 1.06 23.06 16.18
N ILE A 356 1.09 21.99 16.96
CA ILE A 356 2.27 21.49 17.66
C ILE A 356 2.38 19.99 17.37
N SER A 357 3.46 19.56 16.73
CA SER A 357 3.66 18.14 16.42
C SER A 357 4.30 17.40 17.59
N VAL A 358 3.98 16.12 17.73
CA VAL A 358 4.67 15.21 18.65
C VAL A 358 5.92 14.63 18.00
N GLU A 359 5.77 14.05 16.80
CA GLU A 359 6.91 13.51 16.06
C GLU A 359 7.66 14.60 15.31
N ALA A 360 8.92 14.32 14.97
CA ALA A 360 9.70 15.17 14.10
C ALA A 360 10.32 14.43 12.92
N GLY A 361 9.81 14.72 11.72
CA GLY A 361 10.30 14.14 10.47
C GLY A 361 10.17 12.62 10.43
N GLY A 362 9.03 12.07 10.88
CA GLY A 362 8.78 10.62 10.89
C GLY A 362 9.53 9.83 11.97
N LYS A 363 10.15 10.52 12.94
CA LYS A 363 10.92 9.88 14.03
C LYS A 363 10.17 9.97 15.35
N GLU A 364 10.28 8.89 16.14
CA GLU A 364 9.76 8.87 17.50
C GLU A 364 10.40 9.99 18.36
N PRO A 365 9.60 10.63 19.23
CA PRO A 365 10.06 11.71 20.08
C PRO A 365 11.02 11.21 21.17
N SER A 366 12.08 11.99 21.45
CA SER A 366 12.97 11.69 22.58
C SER A 366 12.29 11.99 23.93
N PRO A 367 12.73 11.38 25.05
CA PRO A 367 12.18 11.70 26.37
C PRO A 367 12.32 13.17 26.76
N ALA A 368 13.41 13.84 26.36
CA ALA A 368 13.62 15.26 26.58
C ALA A 368 12.59 16.11 25.83
N TRP A 369 12.33 15.76 24.56
CA TRP A 369 11.32 16.42 23.74
C TRP A 369 9.90 16.18 24.27
N LEU A 370 9.57 14.96 24.70
CA LEU A 370 8.29 14.66 25.35
C LEU A 370 8.07 15.53 26.61
N LYS A 371 9.11 15.72 27.42
CA LYS A 371 9.05 16.62 28.57
C LYS A 371 8.79 18.06 28.14
N GLU A 372 9.47 18.54 27.11
CA GLU A 372 9.25 19.89 26.58
C GLU A 372 7.81 20.06 26.07
N LEU A 373 7.28 19.08 25.34
CA LEU A 373 5.89 19.08 24.88
C LEU A 373 4.90 19.15 26.04
N VAL A 374 5.11 18.39 27.11
CA VAL A 374 4.28 18.46 28.33
C VAL A 374 4.32 19.86 28.94
N ASP A 375 5.51 20.45 29.08
CA ASP A 375 5.68 21.78 29.64
C ASP A 375 5.04 22.86 28.74
N ARG A 376 5.14 22.69 27.41
CA ARG A 376 4.52 23.56 26.41
C ARG A 376 2.99 23.46 26.42
N CYS A 377 2.43 22.25 26.52
CA CYS A 377 0.98 22.04 26.64
C CYS A 377 0.40 22.81 27.83
N ARG A 378 1.10 22.75 28.98
CA ARG A 378 0.68 23.47 30.20
C ARG A 378 0.73 24.99 30.02
N ARG A 379 1.80 25.51 29.42
CA ARG A 379 1.96 26.97 29.16
C ARG A 379 0.93 27.50 28.18
N GLU A 380 0.72 26.79 27.07
CA GLU A 380 -0.19 27.20 25.99
C GLU A 380 -1.65 26.77 26.24
N ARG A 381 -1.92 26.09 27.35
CA ARG A 381 -3.25 25.56 27.74
C ARG A 381 -3.90 24.73 26.62
N VAL A 382 -3.09 23.91 25.96
CA VAL A 382 -3.55 22.95 24.94
C VAL A 382 -4.48 21.95 25.63
N ARG A 383 -5.62 21.63 25.00
CA ARG A 383 -6.61 20.69 25.58
C ARG A 383 -6.81 19.42 24.75
N VAL A 384 -6.33 19.40 23.51
CA VAL A 384 -6.55 18.33 22.55
C VAL A 384 -5.22 17.88 21.96
N ILE A 385 -5.03 16.57 21.89
CA ILE A 385 -4.04 15.91 21.06
C ILE A 385 -4.73 15.03 20.03
N PHE A 386 -4.41 15.27 18.76
CA PHE A 386 -4.88 14.49 17.63
C PHE A 386 -3.92 13.36 17.30
N VAL A 387 -4.46 12.16 17.04
CA VAL A 387 -3.68 10.99 16.62
C VAL A 387 -4.25 10.41 15.33
N GLN A 388 -3.39 10.15 14.36
CA GLN A 388 -3.77 9.55 13.08
C GLN A 388 -3.62 8.02 13.09
N PRO A 389 -4.37 7.28 12.23
CA PRO A 389 -4.38 5.81 12.25
C PRO A 389 -3.03 5.17 11.95
N GLU A 390 -2.14 5.89 11.27
CA GLU A 390 -0.82 5.41 10.86
C GLU A 390 0.19 5.39 12.03
N PHE A 391 -0.14 5.98 13.19
CA PHE A 391 0.78 6.18 14.30
C PHE A 391 0.32 5.52 15.61
N ASP A 392 1.29 5.12 16.43
CA ASP A 392 1.03 4.51 17.74
C ASP A 392 0.61 5.57 18.78
N ARG A 393 -0.40 5.23 19.59
CA ARG A 393 -1.02 6.13 20.57
C ARG A 393 -0.24 6.29 21.88
N ARG A 394 0.77 5.47 22.17
CA ARG A 394 1.43 5.44 23.50
C ARG A 394 2.02 6.78 23.91
N ASN A 395 2.69 7.47 22.99
CA ASN A 395 3.27 8.79 23.29
C ASN A 395 2.17 9.83 23.53
N ALA A 396 1.06 9.75 22.80
CA ALA A 396 -0.08 10.64 22.99
C ALA A 396 -0.76 10.41 24.35
N GLU A 397 -0.95 9.15 24.73
CA GLU A 397 -1.50 8.74 26.03
C GLU A 397 -0.58 9.13 27.19
N LEU A 398 0.74 9.03 27.00
CA LEU A 398 1.72 9.50 27.98
C LEU A 398 1.56 11.01 28.24
N ILE A 399 1.53 11.83 27.18
CA ILE A 399 1.34 13.28 27.31
C ILE A 399 0.00 13.58 27.99
N ALA A 400 -1.07 12.90 27.57
CA ALA A 400 -2.41 13.03 28.16
C ALA A 400 -2.42 12.72 29.66
N SER A 401 -1.77 11.65 30.10
CA SER A 401 -1.68 11.29 31.52
C SER A 401 -1.00 12.37 32.39
N GLN A 402 -0.09 13.15 31.80
CA GLN A 402 0.68 14.18 32.51
C GLN A 402 0.05 15.57 32.48
N THR A 403 -0.86 15.81 31.53
CA THR A 403 -1.39 17.15 31.24
C THR A 403 -2.91 17.25 31.37
N GLY A 404 -3.61 16.11 31.36
CA GLY A 404 -5.08 16.07 31.34
C GLY A 404 -5.69 16.41 29.97
N ILE A 405 -4.89 16.49 28.90
CA ILE A 405 -5.41 16.73 27.55
C ILE A 405 -6.18 15.52 27.02
N ARG A 406 -7.19 15.77 26.18
CA ARG A 406 -8.00 14.74 25.54
C ARG A 406 -7.30 14.21 24.29
N VAL A 407 -7.12 12.89 24.22
CA VAL A 407 -6.67 12.19 23.01
C VAL A 407 -7.87 11.98 22.07
N VAL A 408 -7.74 12.41 20.81
CA VAL A 408 -8.80 12.31 19.81
C VAL A 408 -8.24 11.72 18.53
N ASP A 409 -8.88 10.67 18.03
CA ASP A 409 -8.51 10.11 16.72
C ASP A 409 -9.07 10.99 15.60
N ILE A 410 -8.25 11.24 14.60
CA ILE A 410 -8.61 11.89 13.34
C ILE A 410 -8.00 11.11 12.19
N ASN A 411 -8.52 11.24 10.99
CA ASN A 411 -7.92 10.67 9.80
C ASN A 411 -7.85 11.73 8.69
N PRO A 412 -6.78 12.56 8.63
CA PRO A 412 -6.58 13.53 7.56
C PRO A 412 -6.53 12.91 6.15
N LEU A 413 -6.34 11.59 6.04
CA LEU A 413 -6.37 10.81 4.80
C LEU A 413 -7.73 10.13 4.58
N ALA A 414 -8.78 10.50 5.31
CA ALA A 414 -10.12 9.99 5.08
C ALA A 414 -10.65 10.42 3.71
N TYR A 415 -11.43 9.53 3.10
CA TYR A 415 -12.14 9.84 1.86
C TYR A 415 -13.15 10.98 2.05
N ASP A 416 -13.98 10.93 3.10
CA ASP A 416 -14.97 11.99 3.38
C ASP A 416 -14.28 13.24 3.97
N TRP A 417 -13.71 14.03 3.07
CA TRP A 417 -12.95 15.23 3.42
C TRP A 417 -13.77 16.25 4.23
N PRO A 418 -15.02 16.60 3.84
CA PRO A 418 -15.83 17.53 4.64
C PRO A 418 -16.08 17.05 6.06
N GLN A 419 -16.42 15.76 6.22
CA GLN A 419 -16.68 15.19 7.54
C GLN A 419 -15.45 15.32 8.44
N GLU A 420 -14.26 15.04 7.91
CA GLU A 420 -13.04 15.10 8.70
C GLU A 420 -12.66 16.54 9.09
N MET A 421 -12.77 17.49 8.17
CA MET A 421 -12.50 18.90 8.49
C MET A 421 -13.45 19.43 9.58
N LEU A 422 -14.73 19.05 9.49
CA LEU A 422 -15.73 19.39 10.51
C LEU A 422 -15.45 18.68 11.84
N ARG A 423 -14.97 17.43 11.83
CA ARG A 423 -14.59 16.70 13.05
C ARG A 423 -13.46 17.41 13.79
N VAL A 424 -12.42 17.86 13.08
CA VAL A 424 -11.33 18.65 13.66
C VAL A 424 -11.87 19.95 14.26
N ALA A 425 -12.66 20.72 13.51
CA ALA A 425 -13.21 22.00 13.97
C ALA A 425 -14.12 21.85 15.19
N LYS A 426 -15.04 20.87 15.18
CA LYS A 426 -15.93 20.57 16.31
C LYS A 426 -15.15 20.25 17.57
N THR A 427 -14.19 19.33 17.45
CA THR A 427 -13.33 18.91 18.56
C THR A 427 -12.63 20.09 19.23
N LEU A 428 -12.08 21.01 18.42
CA LEU A 428 -11.39 22.21 18.90
C LEU A 428 -12.35 23.30 19.42
N SER A 429 -13.61 23.29 18.99
CA SER A 429 -14.64 24.18 19.53
C SER A 429 -15.23 23.73 20.87
N GLY A 430 -14.95 22.48 21.28
CA GLY A 430 -15.49 21.89 22.50
C GLY A 430 -16.85 21.18 22.34
N GLU A 431 -17.30 20.98 21.10
CA GLU A 431 -18.35 20.02 20.75
C GLU A 431 -17.77 18.62 20.58
#